data_AF-A0A6B1D8R5-F1
#
_entry.id   AF-A0A6B1D8R5-F1
#
_cell.length_a   1.000
_cell.length_b   1.000
_cell.length_c   1.000
_cell.angle_alpha   90.00
_cell.angle_beta   90.00
_cell.angle_gamma   90.00
#
_symmetry.space_group_name_H-M   'P 1'
#
loop_
_entity.id
_entity.type
_entity.pdbx_description
1 polymer ?
#
loop_
_entity_poly.entity_id
_entity_poly.type
_entity_poly.pdbx_seq_one_letter_code
_entity_poly.pdbx_strand_id
1 'polypeptide(L)'
;MLPARVNQHVAIVRPNPAKLDAGFLRYFLVSPHVQSILLSWADSGSTRKAVTKQMIESFEVSAPVDVSEQRAIVHVLGTLDAKIELNRRMNESLEEMARALFKSWFVDFDPVRAKMEGRWRRGQSLPGMSAELYDLFPDGMVSSELGEIPDGWEVKALGDLIELAYGKALKADNRRDGAIPVYGSNGQVGWHDEKLVSGPGIVVGRKGNPGIVIWVDSDFFPIDTTFYVLPKGGDQIWLAPIVRPRNGENKVHPDGCGQGRSGSIAPFDA
;
A
#
# COMPACT_ATOMS: atom_id res chain seq x y z
N MET A 1 -22.91 21.08 -14.99
CA MET A 1 -22.79 19.85 -15.80
C MET A 1 -21.96 20.16 -17.02
N LEU A 2 -20.84 19.46 -17.23
CA LEU A 2 -20.10 19.53 -18.48
C LEU A 2 -20.75 18.59 -19.52
N PRO A 3 -20.84 18.96 -20.80
CA PRO A 3 -21.31 18.05 -21.84
C PRO A 3 -20.34 16.89 -21.99
N ALA A 4 -20.84 15.66 -21.87
CA ALA A 4 -20.07 14.43 -22.07
C ALA A 4 -20.69 13.61 -23.21
N ARG A 5 -19.85 13.08 -24.10
CA ARG A 5 -20.25 12.06 -25.08
C ARG A 5 -20.06 10.70 -24.43
N VAL A 6 -21.11 9.88 -24.43
CA VAL A 6 -21.07 8.51 -23.90
C VAL A 6 -21.19 7.51 -25.05
N ASN A 7 -20.62 6.32 -24.89
CA ASN A 7 -20.75 5.24 -25.87
C ASN A 7 -22.09 4.51 -25.70
N GLN A 8 -22.41 3.59 -26.62
CA GLN A 8 -23.65 2.79 -26.60
C GLN A 8 -23.77 1.82 -25.42
N HIS A 9 -22.72 1.67 -24.60
CA HIS A 9 -22.69 0.77 -23.44
C HIS A 9 -22.82 1.51 -22.11
N VAL A 10 -23.14 2.82 -22.15
CA VAL A 10 -23.33 3.66 -20.97
C VAL A 10 -24.72 4.29 -21.01
N ALA A 11 -25.49 4.07 -19.94
CA ALA A 11 -26.77 4.73 -19.74
C ALA A 11 -26.60 5.98 -18.87
N ILE A 12 -27.18 7.10 -19.29
CA ILE A 12 -27.24 8.33 -18.47
C ILE A 12 -28.58 8.32 -17.73
N VAL A 13 -28.52 8.22 -16.40
CA VAL A 13 -29.70 8.32 -15.53
C VAL A 13 -29.80 9.74 -14.97
N ARG A 14 -30.91 10.43 -15.25
CA ARG A 14 -31.18 11.79 -14.74
C ARG A 14 -32.46 11.77 -13.92
N PRO A 15 -32.38 11.80 -12.59
CA PRO A 15 -33.57 11.85 -11.76
C PRO A 15 -34.25 13.21 -11.84
N ASN A 16 -35.55 13.25 -11.56
CA ASN A 16 -36.25 14.51 -11.33
C ASN A 16 -35.80 15.10 -9.99
N PRO A 17 -35.15 16.27 -9.96
CA PRO A 17 -34.55 16.83 -8.74
C PRO A 17 -35.58 17.23 -7.67
N ALA A 18 -36.86 17.33 -8.03
CA ALA A 18 -37.96 17.56 -7.08
C ALA A 18 -38.39 16.29 -6.33
N LYS A 19 -37.95 15.10 -6.78
CA LYS A 19 -38.33 13.81 -6.19
C LYS A 19 -37.13 12.99 -5.71
N LEU A 20 -35.99 13.11 -6.39
CA LEU A 20 -34.83 12.29 -6.13
C LEU A 20 -33.55 13.09 -6.43
N ASP A 21 -32.72 13.24 -5.42
CA ASP A 21 -31.40 13.86 -5.52
C ASP A 21 -30.44 12.95 -6.30
N ALA A 22 -29.69 13.53 -7.24
CA ALA A 22 -28.76 12.78 -8.07
C ALA A 22 -27.58 12.20 -7.28
N GLY A 23 -27.13 12.89 -6.24
CA GLY A 23 -26.11 12.41 -5.32
C GLY A 23 -26.63 11.22 -4.51
N PHE A 24 -27.88 11.28 -4.06
CA PHE A 24 -28.50 10.18 -3.32
C PHE A 24 -28.60 8.94 -4.20
N LEU A 25 -29.12 9.09 -5.43
CA LEU A 25 -29.19 8.00 -6.40
C LEU A 25 -27.81 7.41 -6.69
N ARG A 26 -26.77 8.25 -6.84
CA ARG A 26 -25.39 7.78 -7.00
C ARG A 26 -24.97 6.91 -5.81
N TYR A 27 -25.11 7.39 -4.58
CA TYR A 27 -24.72 6.63 -3.38
C TYR A 27 -25.52 5.32 -3.23
N PHE A 28 -26.81 5.35 -3.56
CA PHE A 28 -27.66 4.17 -3.55
C PHE A 28 -27.16 3.12 -4.54
N LEU A 29 -26.90 3.50 -5.80
CA LEU A 29 -26.47 2.59 -6.87
C LEU A 29 -25.09 1.97 -6.63
N VAL A 30 -24.18 2.68 -5.96
CA VAL A 30 -22.83 2.15 -5.66
C VAL A 30 -22.76 1.39 -4.34
N SER A 31 -23.87 1.29 -3.60
CA SER A 31 -23.91 0.50 -2.37
C SER A 31 -23.64 -0.98 -2.66
N PRO A 32 -22.95 -1.72 -1.77
CA PRO A 32 -22.60 -3.12 -2.02
C PRO A 32 -23.82 -4.01 -2.32
N HIS A 33 -24.93 -3.77 -1.61
CA HIS A 33 -26.18 -4.50 -1.81
C HIS A 33 -26.75 -4.28 -3.21
N VAL A 34 -26.86 -3.03 -3.65
CA VAL A 34 -27.39 -2.71 -4.99
C VAL A 34 -26.45 -3.17 -6.09
N GLN A 35 -25.13 -3.02 -5.91
CA GLN A 35 -24.15 -3.55 -6.87
C GLN A 35 -24.26 -5.07 -7.04
N SER A 36 -24.48 -5.81 -5.95
CA SER A 36 -24.72 -7.25 -6.02
C SER A 36 -25.95 -7.60 -6.86
N ILE A 37 -27.06 -6.87 -6.66
CA ILE A 37 -28.29 -7.04 -7.47
C ILE A 37 -28.01 -6.74 -8.94
N LEU A 38 -27.37 -5.60 -9.25
CA LEU A 38 -27.06 -5.22 -10.64
C LEU A 38 -26.14 -6.23 -11.33
N LEU A 39 -25.16 -6.78 -10.61
CA LEU A 39 -24.27 -7.83 -11.12
C LEU A 39 -25.03 -9.14 -11.39
N SER A 40 -25.97 -9.53 -10.52
CA SER A 40 -26.80 -10.72 -10.73
C SER A 40 -27.66 -10.63 -11.99
N TRP A 41 -28.18 -9.44 -12.29
CA TRP A 41 -28.97 -9.18 -13.49
C TRP A 41 -28.11 -9.23 -14.75
N ALA A 42 -26.90 -8.67 -14.68
CA ALA A 42 -25.93 -8.73 -15.76
C ALA A 42 -25.51 -10.18 -16.07
N ASP A 43 -25.37 -11.03 -15.04
CA ASP A 43 -24.97 -12.43 -15.18
C ASP A 43 -26.08 -13.34 -15.73
N SER A 44 -27.33 -12.90 -15.68
CA SER A 44 -28.50 -13.64 -16.19
C SER A 44 -28.61 -13.61 -17.73
N GLY A 45 -27.79 -12.80 -18.42
CA GLY A 45 -27.76 -12.70 -19.88
C GLY A 45 -26.94 -13.82 -20.53
N SER A 46 -27.59 -14.70 -21.31
CA SER A 46 -27.06 -15.92 -21.95
C SER A 46 -25.76 -15.78 -22.80
N THR A 47 -25.21 -14.59 -23.05
CA THR A 47 -24.00 -14.43 -23.89
C THR A 47 -23.21 -13.13 -23.68
N ARG A 48 -23.79 -12.10 -23.06
CA ARG A 48 -23.09 -10.84 -22.71
C ARG A 48 -23.59 -10.33 -21.36
N LYS A 49 -22.64 -10.05 -20.46
CA LYS A 49 -22.93 -9.38 -19.19
C LYS A 49 -23.30 -7.93 -19.45
N ALA A 50 -24.59 -7.61 -19.38
CA ALA A 50 -25.08 -6.25 -19.62
C ALA A 50 -26.38 -6.00 -18.87
N VAL A 51 -26.51 -4.78 -18.31
CA VAL A 51 -27.78 -4.30 -17.76
C VAL A 51 -28.57 -3.64 -18.89
N THR A 52 -29.78 -4.13 -19.16
CA THR A 52 -30.64 -3.59 -20.22
C THR A 52 -31.41 -2.36 -19.74
N LYS A 53 -31.92 -1.55 -20.67
CA LYS A 53 -32.78 -0.40 -20.36
C LYS A 53 -33.98 -0.80 -19.49
N GLN A 54 -34.65 -1.91 -19.84
CA GLN A 54 -35.82 -2.39 -19.11
C GLN A 54 -35.48 -2.74 -17.65
N MET A 55 -34.32 -3.37 -17.41
CA MET A 55 -33.85 -3.68 -16.06
C MET A 55 -33.61 -2.41 -15.23
N ILE A 56 -33.04 -1.36 -15.85
CA ILE A 56 -32.83 -0.07 -15.19
C ILE A 56 -34.18 0.59 -14.86
N GLU A 57 -35.14 0.55 -15.77
CA GLU A 57 -36.46 1.15 -15.59
C GLU A 57 -37.31 0.42 -14.54
N SER A 58 -37.11 -0.89 -14.36
CA SER A 58 -37.78 -1.68 -13.32
C SER A 58 -37.09 -1.64 -11.95
N PHE A 59 -35.96 -0.96 -11.83
CA PHE A 59 -35.18 -0.95 -10.59
C PHE A 59 -35.85 -0.07 -9.53
N GLU A 60 -36.19 -0.68 -8.39
CA GLU A 60 -36.83 0.01 -7.27
C GLU A 60 -35.80 0.75 -6.41
N VAL A 61 -36.03 2.05 -6.21
CA VAL A 61 -35.16 2.90 -5.40
C VAL A 61 -35.84 3.18 -4.07
N SER A 62 -35.24 2.69 -2.98
CA SER A 62 -35.66 3.03 -1.63
C SER A 62 -35.01 4.36 -1.22
N ALA A 63 -35.78 5.45 -1.29
CA ALA A 63 -35.33 6.80 -0.95
C ALA A 63 -36.33 7.48 0.02
N PRO A 64 -35.84 8.32 0.96
CA PRO A 64 -36.71 9.21 1.71
C PRO A 64 -37.56 10.08 0.79
N VAL A 65 -38.84 10.30 1.15
CA VAL A 65 -39.76 11.12 0.33
C VAL A 65 -39.32 12.59 0.32
N ASP A 66 -38.75 13.07 1.42
CA ASP A 66 -38.21 14.43 1.51
C ASP A 66 -36.83 14.51 0.86
N VAL A 67 -36.73 15.34 -0.19
CA VAL A 67 -35.47 15.63 -0.89
C VAL A 67 -34.47 16.33 0.03
N SER A 68 -34.93 17.08 1.04
CA SER A 68 -34.04 17.75 2.00
C SER A 68 -33.29 16.72 2.84
N GLU A 69 -33.97 15.65 3.27
CA GLU A 69 -33.35 14.52 3.96
C GLU A 69 -32.35 13.78 3.06
N GLN A 70 -32.71 13.53 1.80
CA GLN A 70 -31.78 12.94 0.82
C GLN A 70 -30.49 13.78 0.69
N ARG A 71 -30.62 15.11 0.58
CA ARG A 71 -29.48 16.02 0.51
C ARG A 71 -28.64 16.02 1.78
N ALA A 72 -29.26 15.90 2.95
CA ALA A 72 -28.54 15.77 4.22
C ALA A 72 -27.70 14.48 4.26
N ILE A 73 -28.28 13.35 3.84
CA ILE A 73 -27.56 12.07 3.69
C ILE A 73 -26.38 12.22 2.74
N VAL A 74 -26.61 12.80 1.56
CA VAL A 74 -25.57 13.04 0.55
C VAL A 74 -24.47 13.95 1.07
N HIS A 75 -24.81 14.97 1.83
CA HIS A 75 -23.82 15.87 2.44
C HIS A 75 -22.91 15.09 3.39
N VAL A 76 -23.46 14.31 4.31
CA VAL A 76 -22.66 13.50 5.25
C VAL A 76 -21.75 12.52 4.50
N LEU A 77 -22.31 11.72 3.58
CA LEU A 77 -21.51 10.75 2.80
C LEU A 77 -20.45 11.45 1.93
N GLY A 78 -20.78 12.59 1.34
CA GLY A 78 -19.86 13.41 0.55
C GLY A 78 -18.70 13.95 1.36
N THR A 79 -18.93 14.37 2.60
CA THR A 79 -17.85 14.83 3.50
C THR A 79 -16.89 13.70 3.86
N LEU A 80 -17.39 12.48 4.03
CA LEU A 80 -16.56 11.30 4.29
C LEU A 80 -15.73 10.90 3.07
N ASP A 81 -16.33 10.88 1.88
CA ASP A 81 -15.62 10.62 0.63
C ASP A 81 -14.51 11.65 0.38
N ALA A 82 -14.79 12.94 0.62
CA ALA A 82 -13.81 14.00 0.50
C ALA A 82 -12.63 13.80 1.46
N LYS A 83 -12.88 13.31 2.69
CA LYS A 83 -11.83 13.00 3.66
C LYS A 83 -10.99 11.79 3.24
N ILE A 84 -11.61 10.74 2.69
CA ILE A 84 -10.90 9.57 2.16
C ILE A 84 -9.97 10.00 1.03
N GLU A 85 -10.48 10.81 0.10
CA GLU A 85 -9.71 11.31 -1.03
C GLU A 85 -8.55 12.22 -0.57
N LEU A 86 -8.79 13.10 0.38
CA LEU A 86 -7.74 13.93 0.97
C LEU A 86 -6.64 13.09 1.62
N ASN A 87 -7.01 12.05 2.37
CA ASN A 87 -6.06 11.13 3.00
C ASN A 87 -5.24 10.35 1.96
N ARG A 88 -5.85 9.95 0.84
CA ARG A 88 -5.14 9.28 -0.26
C ARG A 88 -4.11 10.19 -0.90
N ARG A 89 -4.48 11.42 -1.23
CA ARG A 89 -3.54 12.42 -1.78
C ARG A 89 -2.40 12.72 -0.81
N MET A 90 -2.71 12.86 0.48
CA MET A 90 -1.70 13.06 1.50
C MET A 90 -0.72 11.88 1.55
N ASN A 91 -1.20 10.64 1.44
CA ASN A 91 -0.33 9.45 1.38
C ASN A 91 0.54 9.44 0.11
N GLU A 92 -0.02 9.79 -1.05
CA GLU A 92 0.73 9.89 -2.31
C GLU A 92 1.85 10.95 -2.19
N SER A 93 1.53 12.16 -1.71
CA SER A 93 2.55 13.21 -1.50
C SER A 93 3.60 12.80 -0.47
N LEU A 94 3.23 12.08 0.59
CA LEU A 94 4.18 11.56 1.57
C LEU A 94 5.13 10.53 0.96
N GLU A 95 4.63 9.67 0.06
CA GLU A 95 5.46 8.70 -0.66
C GLU A 95 6.42 9.41 -1.63
N GLU A 96 5.95 10.41 -2.37
CA GLU A 96 6.78 11.22 -3.25
C GLU A 96 7.90 11.93 -2.49
N MET A 97 7.58 12.55 -1.35
CA MET A 97 8.56 13.18 -0.47
C MET A 97 9.57 12.15 0.08
N ALA A 98 9.11 10.99 0.55
CA ALA A 98 10.00 9.95 1.06
C ALA A 98 10.95 9.43 -0.03
N ARG A 99 10.46 9.22 -1.25
CA ARG A 99 11.27 8.80 -2.41
C ARG A 99 12.32 9.84 -2.79
N ALA A 100 11.93 11.12 -2.82
CA ALA A 100 12.84 12.22 -3.12
C ALA A 100 13.95 12.33 -2.06
N LEU A 101 13.59 12.24 -0.77
CA LEU A 101 14.56 12.25 0.32
C LEU A 101 15.50 11.05 0.26
N PHE A 102 14.98 9.83 0.03
CA PHE A 102 15.81 8.64 -0.09
C PHE A 102 16.82 8.74 -1.23
N LYS A 103 16.37 9.17 -2.42
CA LYS A 103 17.25 9.39 -3.57
C LYS A 103 18.33 10.42 -3.24
N SER A 104 17.93 11.58 -2.70
CA SER A 104 18.86 12.64 -2.31
C SER A 104 19.90 12.16 -1.29
N TRP A 105 19.49 11.42 -0.27
CA TRP A 105 20.36 11.07 0.86
C TRP A 105 21.24 9.84 0.63
N PHE A 106 20.73 8.84 -0.11
CA PHE A 106 21.36 7.52 -0.20
C PHE A 106 21.72 7.08 -1.62
N VAL A 107 21.33 7.83 -2.65
CA VAL A 107 21.72 7.58 -4.04
C VAL A 107 22.61 8.70 -4.55
N ASP A 108 22.16 9.95 -4.39
CA ASP A 108 22.90 11.14 -4.86
C ASP A 108 23.90 11.65 -3.82
N PHE A 109 23.71 11.25 -2.55
CA PHE A 109 24.50 11.65 -1.38
C PHE A 109 24.60 13.17 -1.18
N ASP A 110 23.53 13.91 -1.47
CA ASP A 110 23.46 15.38 -1.39
C ASP A 110 23.93 15.95 -0.06
N PRO A 111 23.59 15.38 1.13
CA PRO A 111 24.07 15.90 2.40
C PRO A 111 25.59 15.86 2.55
N VAL A 112 26.23 14.79 2.07
CA VAL A 112 27.69 14.62 2.11
C VAL A 112 28.36 15.59 1.14
N ARG A 113 27.84 15.71 -0.08
CA ARG A 113 28.34 16.68 -1.08
C ARG A 113 28.18 18.12 -0.60
N ALA A 114 27.06 18.44 0.04
CA ALA A 114 26.81 19.75 0.64
C ALA A 114 27.82 20.11 1.74
N LYS A 115 28.27 19.14 2.55
CA LYS A 115 29.35 19.30 3.53
C LYS A 115 30.68 19.61 2.86
N MET A 116 31.04 18.83 1.85
CA MET A 116 32.29 18.99 1.10
C MET A 116 32.38 20.35 0.39
N GLU A 117 31.26 20.82 -0.17
CA GLU A 117 31.17 22.11 -0.87
C GLU A 117 31.03 23.30 0.08
N GLY A 118 30.92 23.06 1.39
CA GLY A 118 30.73 24.12 2.39
C GLY A 118 29.40 24.87 2.28
N ARG A 119 28.43 24.34 1.51
CA ARG A 119 27.09 24.93 1.38
C ARG A 119 26.32 24.93 2.69
N TRP A 120 26.64 23.98 3.57
CA TRP A 120 26.01 23.78 4.87
C TRP A 120 27.06 23.40 5.90
N ARG A 121 26.80 23.76 7.16
CA ARG A 121 27.73 23.52 8.28
C ARG A 121 27.07 22.68 9.36
N ARG A 122 27.89 21.91 10.09
CA ARG A 122 27.45 21.10 11.25
C ARG A 122 26.60 21.94 12.21
N GLY A 123 25.48 21.41 12.68
CA GLY A 123 24.51 22.16 13.49
C GLY A 123 23.49 23.01 12.70
N GLN A 124 23.58 23.09 11.37
CA GLN A 124 22.53 23.70 10.54
C GLN A 124 21.52 22.64 10.07
N SER A 125 20.24 23.02 10.02
CA SER A 125 19.19 22.17 9.47
C SER A 125 19.06 22.39 7.97
N LEU A 126 18.96 21.30 7.21
CA LEU A 126 18.63 21.31 5.79
C LEU A 126 17.11 21.35 5.60
N PRO A 127 16.59 21.85 4.46
CA PRO A 127 15.18 21.72 4.15
C PRO A 127 14.74 20.25 4.24
N GLY A 128 13.81 19.94 5.14
CA GLY A 128 13.35 18.56 5.36
C GLY A 128 14.27 17.68 6.23
N MET A 129 15.30 18.24 6.89
CA MET A 129 16.19 17.48 7.78
C MET A 129 16.67 18.28 8.99
N SER A 130 16.64 17.66 10.18
CA SER A 130 17.18 18.27 11.39
C SER A 130 18.71 18.33 11.36
N ALA A 131 19.29 19.28 12.09
CA ALA A 131 20.74 19.35 12.29
C ALA A 131 21.32 18.05 12.88
N GLU A 132 20.60 17.41 13.79
CA GLU A 132 21.02 16.13 14.38
C GLU A 132 21.18 15.03 13.34
N LEU A 133 20.23 14.91 12.39
CA LEU A 133 20.31 13.93 11.30
C LEU A 133 21.43 14.28 10.32
N TYR A 134 21.62 15.56 10.03
CA TYR A 134 22.72 16.03 9.18
C TYR A 134 24.09 15.64 9.74
N ASP A 135 24.24 15.74 11.06
CA ASP A 135 25.49 15.44 11.75
C ASP A 135 25.86 13.95 11.68
N LEU A 136 24.90 13.05 11.37
CA LEU A 136 25.15 11.62 11.16
C LEU A 136 25.78 11.29 9.80
N PHE A 137 25.70 12.18 8.80
CA PHE A 137 26.29 11.94 7.49
C PHE A 137 27.82 12.12 7.52
N PRO A 138 28.61 11.33 6.77
CA PRO A 138 30.03 11.56 6.62
C PRO A 138 30.36 12.94 6.03
N ASP A 139 31.60 13.39 6.22
CA ASP A 139 32.08 14.70 5.75
C ASP A 139 32.83 14.62 4.39
N GLY A 140 32.95 13.42 3.80
CA GLY A 140 33.68 13.18 2.56
C GLY A 140 33.16 11.98 1.77
N MET A 141 33.66 11.83 0.54
CA MET A 141 33.36 10.72 -0.38
C MET A 141 34.66 10.00 -0.76
N VAL A 142 34.55 8.71 -1.09
CA VAL A 142 35.64 7.84 -1.56
C VAL A 142 35.24 7.11 -2.83
N SER A 143 36.22 6.79 -3.68
CA SER A 143 35.97 6.03 -4.91
C SER A 143 35.78 4.55 -4.61
N SER A 144 34.76 3.94 -5.21
CA SER A 144 34.47 2.50 -5.12
C SER A 144 34.14 1.93 -6.50
N GLU A 145 34.01 0.60 -6.55
CA GLU A 145 33.56 -0.11 -7.76
C GLU A 145 32.14 0.25 -8.20
N LEU A 146 31.31 0.83 -7.32
CA LEU A 146 29.95 1.30 -7.63
C LEU A 146 29.90 2.83 -7.85
N GLY A 147 31.05 3.49 -8.00
CA GLY A 147 31.16 4.95 -8.07
C GLY A 147 31.56 5.58 -6.74
N GLU A 148 31.34 6.88 -6.59
CA GLU A 148 31.64 7.58 -5.33
C GLU A 148 30.63 7.21 -4.24
N ILE A 149 31.12 6.76 -3.09
CA ILE A 149 30.33 6.47 -1.90
C ILE A 149 30.82 7.31 -0.72
N PRO A 150 30.02 7.52 0.35
CA PRO A 150 30.46 8.26 1.51
C PRO A 150 31.67 7.62 2.21
N ASP A 151 32.53 8.45 2.80
CA ASP A 151 33.66 7.98 3.59
C ASP A 151 33.20 7.09 4.76
N GLY A 152 33.94 6.01 5.00
CA GLY A 152 33.57 4.95 5.96
C GLY A 152 32.55 3.93 5.44
N TRP A 153 32.03 4.08 4.21
CA TRP A 153 31.19 3.05 3.58
C TRP A 153 32.05 2.01 2.86
N GLU A 154 31.56 0.78 2.82
CA GLU A 154 32.21 -0.35 2.15
C GLU A 154 31.24 -1.03 1.18
N VAL A 155 31.76 -1.49 0.04
CA VAL A 155 30.99 -2.33 -0.89
C VAL A 155 31.21 -3.79 -0.52
N LYS A 156 30.12 -4.50 -0.20
CA LYS A 156 30.13 -5.93 0.15
C LYS A 156 29.03 -6.66 -0.61
N ALA A 157 29.25 -7.94 -0.88
CA ALA A 157 28.18 -8.79 -1.38
C ALA A 157 27.15 -9.00 -0.28
N LEU A 158 25.85 -8.93 -0.62
CA LEU A 158 24.78 -9.11 0.37
C LEU A 158 24.89 -10.45 1.12
N GLY A 159 25.35 -11.50 0.44
CA GLY A 159 25.60 -12.82 1.04
C GLY A 159 26.69 -12.85 2.11
N ASP A 160 27.55 -11.83 2.20
CA ASP A 160 28.54 -11.70 3.26
C ASP A 160 27.92 -11.17 4.56
N LEU A 161 26.80 -10.45 4.44
CA LEU A 161 26.11 -9.77 5.54
C LEU A 161 24.90 -10.55 6.06
N ILE A 162 24.26 -11.36 5.20
CA ILE A 162 23.04 -12.07 5.56
C ILE A 162 23.05 -13.54 5.12
N GLU A 163 22.17 -14.31 5.76
CA GLU A 163 21.74 -15.63 5.32
C GLU A 163 20.25 -15.57 4.95
N LEU A 164 19.89 -16.19 3.82
CA LEU A 164 18.50 -16.41 3.41
C LEU A 164 18.07 -17.81 3.84
N ALA A 165 17.30 -17.87 4.92
CA ALA A 165 16.74 -19.11 5.43
C ALA A 165 15.39 -19.43 4.78
N TYR A 166 15.10 -20.72 4.59
CA TYR A 166 13.85 -21.16 3.97
C TYR A 166 12.69 -21.12 4.97
N GLY A 167 11.55 -20.58 4.54
CA GLY A 167 10.29 -20.74 5.26
C GLY A 167 9.84 -22.21 5.33
N LYS A 168 8.90 -22.51 6.22
CA LYS A 168 8.42 -23.87 6.48
C LYS A 168 7.03 -24.10 5.88
N ALA A 169 6.75 -25.28 5.35
CA ALA A 169 5.44 -25.57 4.78
C ALA A 169 4.34 -25.48 5.86
N LEU A 170 3.33 -24.65 5.62
CA LEU A 170 2.15 -24.50 6.47
C LEU A 170 0.91 -24.24 5.60
N LYS A 171 0.21 -25.32 5.25
CA LYS A 171 -1.03 -25.28 4.46
C LYS A 171 -2.12 -24.51 5.21
N ALA A 172 -3.04 -23.90 4.47
CA ALA A 172 -4.16 -23.15 5.04
C ALA A 172 -4.96 -23.95 6.08
N ASP A 173 -5.28 -25.22 5.75
CA ASP A 173 -6.06 -26.11 6.60
C ASP A 173 -5.35 -26.50 7.92
N ASN A 174 -4.04 -26.32 8.01
CA ASN A 174 -3.26 -26.63 9.20
C ASN A 174 -3.03 -25.40 10.10
N ARG A 175 -3.50 -24.22 9.68
CA ARG A 175 -3.37 -22.99 10.45
C ARG A 175 -4.39 -23.01 11.58
N ARG A 176 -3.93 -22.58 12.74
CA ARG A 176 -4.72 -22.45 13.97
C ARG A 176 -4.87 -20.99 14.31
N ASP A 177 -6.02 -20.58 14.83
CA ASP A 177 -6.24 -19.20 15.24
C ASP A 177 -5.21 -18.77 16.30
N GLY A 178 -4.57 -17.63 16.07
CA GLY A 178 -3.52 -17.12 16.94
C GLY A 178 -3.01 -15.76 16.49
N ALA A 179 -2.02 -15.23 17.21
CA ALA A 179 -1.49 -13.88 17.01
C ALA A 179 -0.28 -13.82 16.07
N ILE A 180 0.20 -14.96 15.56
CA ILE A 180 1.40 -15.01 14.72
C ILE A 180 1.01 -14.82 13.25
N PRO A 181 1.42 -13.73 12.58
CA PRO A 181 1.16 -13.55 11.17
C PRO A 181 1.95 -14.56 10.32
N VAL A 182 1.26 -15.14 9.33
CA VAL A 182 1.83 -16.10 8.37
C VAL A 182 2.10 -15.37 7.06
N TYR A 183 3.32 -15.45 6.54
CA TYR A 183 3.74 -14.74 5.32
C TYR A 183 4.08 -15.69 4.18
N GLY A 184 3.53 -15.40 2.99
CA GLY A 184 3.90 -15.99 1.71
C GLY A 184 4.56 -14.95 0.78
N SER A 185 4.89 -15.34 -0.46
CA SER A 185 5.60 -14.45 -1.40
C SER A 185 4.93 -13.10 -1.65
N ASN A 186 3.61 -13.02 -1.47
CA ASN A 186 2.80 -11.84 -1.78
C ASN A 186 2.35 -11.06 -0.53
N GLY A 187 2.93 -11.35 0.64
CA GLY A 187 2.52 -10.72 1.89
C GLY A 187 1.92 -11.69 2.89
N GLN A 188 1.21 -11.12 3.88
CA GLN A 188 0.53 -11.90 4.90
C GLN A 188 -0.62 -12.70 4.28
N VAL A 189 -0.68 -14.00 4.56
CA VAL A 189 -1.66 -14.95 4.02
C VAL A 189 -2.56 -15.59 5.08
N GLY A 190 -2.38 -15.23 6.35
CA GLY A 190 -3.20 -15.72 7.46
C GLY A 190 -2.54 -15.50 8.82
N TRP A 191 -3.01 -16.29 9.78
CA TRP A 191 -2.57 -16.28 11.18
C TRP A 191 -2.24 -17.70 11.63
N HIS A 192 -1.41 -17.81 12.67
CA HIS A 192 -1.07 -19.03 13.37
C HIS A 192 -0.88 -18.78 14.87
N ASP A 193 -0.85 -19.83 15.69
CA ASP A 193 -0.57 -19.78 17.11
C ASP A 193 0.93 -19.99 17.43
N GLU A 194 1.68 -20.59 16.50
CA GLU A 194 3.11 -20.87 16.64
C GLU A 194 3.95 -20.03 15.67
N LYS A 195 5.06 -19.49 16.19
CA LYS A 195 6.06 -18.78 15.39
C LYS A 195 7.12 -19.71 14.84
N LEU A 196 7.70 -19.32 13.70
CA LEU A 196 8.93 -19.91 13.20
C LEU A 196 10.13 -18.98 13.45
N VAL A 197 9.91 -17.67 13.37
CA VAL A 197 10.95 -16.65 13.48
C VAL A 197 10.55 -15.65 14.57
N SER A 198 11.50 -15.34 15.46
CA SER A 198 11.33 -14.24 16.41
C SER A 198 11.60 -12.92 15.70
N GLY A 199 10.67 -11.98 15.82
CA GLY A 199 10.77 -10.69 15.16
C GLY A 199 11.67 -9.70 15.89
N PRO A 200 11.93 -8.53 15.27
CA PRO A 200 11.53 -8.18 13.91
C PRO A 200 12.38 -8.90 12.84
N GLY A 201 11.95 -8.88 11.58
CA GLY A 201 12.70 -9.53 10.50
C GLY A 201 12.25 -9.14 9.10
N ILE A 202 12.95 -9.66 8.09
CA ILE A 202 12.63 -9.46 6.67
C ILE A 202 12.20 -10.78 6.05
N VAL A 203 11.12 -10.74 5.27
CA VAL A 203 10.65 -11.84 4.42
C VAL A 203 10.85 -11.46 2.95
N VAL A 204 11.37 -12.39 2.16
CA VAL A 204 11.60 -12.23 0.72
C VAL A 204 10.80 -13.28 -0.05
N GLY A 205 10.01 -12.85 -1.04
CA GLY A 205 9.28 -13.76 -1.90
C GLY A 205 10.20 -14.65 -2.75
N ARG A 206 9.99 -15.98 -2.70
CA ARG A 206 10.81 -16.97 -3.44
C ARG A 206 10.10 -17.55 -4.67
N LYS A 207 8.78 -17.76 -4.61
CA LYS A 207 8.00 -18.44 -5.67
C LYS A 207 6.79 -17.63 -6.11
N GLY A 208 6.52 -17.59 -7.41
CA GLY A 208 5.37 -16.91 -8.02
C GLY A 208 5.62 -15.41 -8.27
N ASN A 209 6.06 -14.68 -7.25
CA ASN A 209 6.41 -13.26 -7.36
C ASN A 209 7.76 -12.98 -6.67
N PRO A 210 8.88 -13.26 -7.35
CA PRO A 210 10.20 -13.02 -6.79
C PRO A 210 10.47 -11.51 -6.64
N GLY A 211 11.12 -11.12 -5.55
CA GLY A 211 11.58 -9.74 -5.33
C GLY A 211 10.72 -8.88 -4.40
N ILE A 212 9.58 -9.38 -3.93
CA ILE A 212 8.84 -8.71 -2.84
C ILE A 212 9.65 -8.85 -1.55
N VAL A 213 9.95 -7.71 -0.90
CA VAL A 213 10.63 -7.62 0.39
C VAL A 213 9.66 -7.01 1.40
N ILE A 214 9.46 -7.69 2.53
CA ILE A 214 8.50 -7.32 3.57
C ILE A 214 9.22 -7.21 4.90
N TRP A 215 9.10 -6.08 5.58
CA TRP A 215 9.47 -5.95 6.99
C TRP A 215 8.34 -6.47 7.87
N VAL A 216 8.73 -7.22 8.90
CA VAL A 216 7.82 -7.73 9.91
C VAL A 216 8.33 -7.25 11.26
N ASP A 217 7.48 -6.52 12.00
CA ASP A 217 7.81 -5.88 13.28
C ASP A 217 7.49 -6.76 14.50
N SER A 218 6.93 -7.95 14.29
CA SER A 218 6.57 -8.93 15.32
C SER A 218 7.16 -10.30 15.04
N ASP A 219 6.99 -11.24 15.96
CA ASP A 219 7.17 -12.68 15.69
C ASP A 219 6.30 -13.11 14.51
N PHE A 220 6.78 -14.06 13.69
CA PHE A 220 6.10 -14.43 12.44
C PHE A 220 6.41 -15.85 11.94
N PHE A 221 5.63 -16.30 10.95
CA PHE A 221 5.80 -17.59 10.29
C PHE A 221 5.91 -17.41 8.77
N PRO A 222 7.12 -17.40 8.18
CA PRO A 222 7.31 -17.44 6.74
C PRO A 222 7.07 -18.85 6.20
N ILE A 223 6.22 -19.00 5.19
CA ILE A 223 5.94 -20.30 4.57
C ILE A 223 6.98 -20.66 3.50
N ASP A 224 6.97 -21.91 3.04
CA ASP A 224 7.91 -22.48 2.08
C ASP A 224 7.99 -21.74 0.72
N THR A 225 7.07 -20.84 0.42
CA THR A 225 7.15 -19.95 -0.77
C THR A 225 8.02 -18.71 -0.54
N THR A 226 8.62 -18.54 0.65
CA THR A 226 9.44 -17.38 1.03
C THR A 226 10.81 -17.77 1.56
N PHE A 227 11.72 -16.80 1.55
CA PHE A 227 12.90 -16.75 2.41
C PHE A 227 12.65 -15.78 3.56
N TYR A 228 13.38 -15.94 4.66
CA TYR A 228 13.54 -14.89 5.67
C TYR A 228 15.02 -14.62 5.93
N VAL A 229 15.32 -13.39 6.33
CA VAL A 229 16.69 -12.89 6.48
C VAL A 229 17.20 -13.13 7.91
N LEU A 230 18.39 -13.70 8.01
CA LEU A 230 19.17 -13.79 9.25
C LEU A 230 20.46 -12.97 9.09
N PRO A 231 20.75 -11.99 9.97
CA PRO A 231 22.01 -11.24 9.88
C PRO A 231 23.19 -12.11 10.30
N LYS A 232 24.30 -12.02 9.57
CA LYS A 232 25.59 -12.57 10.00
C LYS A 232 26.24 -11.57 10.95
N GLY A 233 26.56 -12.00 12.17
CA GLY A 233 27.22 -11.14 13.17
C GLY A 233 26.32 -10.51 14.25
N GLY A 234 25.04 -10.89 14.33
CA GLY A 234 24.20 -10.65 15.52
C GLY A 234 23.37 -9.35 15.56
N ASP A 235 23.73 -8.32 14.79
CA ASP A 235 22.95 -7.07 14.77
C ASP A 235 21.89 -7.05 13.67
N GLN A 236 20.61 -7.11 14.08
CA GLN A 236 19.44 -6.96 13.19
C GLN A 236 19.11 -5.50 12.82
N ILE A 237 19.76 -4.52 13.46
CA ILE A 237 19.32 -3.11 13.49
C ILE A 237 19.51 -2.37 12.15
N TRP A 238 20.45 -2.79 11.29
CA TRP A 238 20.79 -2.05 10.07
C TRP A 238 19.79 -2.20 8.92
N LEU A 239 18.84 -3.14 8.99
CA LEU A 239 17.90 -3.42 7.90
C LEU A 239 16.55 -2.67 8.02
N ALA A 240 16.32 -2.01 9.16
CA ALA A 240 15.03 -1.37 9.49
C ALA A 240 14.66 -0.11 8.67
N PRO A 241 15.58 0.76 8.20
CA PRO A 241 15.19 1.98 7.49
C PRO A 241 14.66 1.74 6.07
N ILE A 242 15.06 0.62 5.43
CA ILE A 242 14.88 0.41 3.99
C ILE A 242 13.50 -0.18 3.65
N VAL A 243 12.84 -0.85 4.61
CA VAL A 243 11.66 -1.70 4.31
C VAL A 243 10.47 -1.42 5.23
N ARG A 244 10.28 -0.21 5.78
CA ARG A 244 9.02 0.10 6.50
C ARG A 244 7.95 0.62 5.55
N PRO A 245 7.03 -0.20 5.00
CA PRO A 245 5.74 0.34 4.61
C PRO A 245 4.99 0.76 5.87
N ARG A 246 4.40 1.95 5.87
CA ARG A 246 3.39 2.33 6.87
C ARG A 246 2.21 1.39 6.71
N ASN A 247 2.09 0.40 7.59
CA ASN A 247 0.80 -0.26 7.81
C ASN A 247 -0.13 0.76 8.48
N GLY A 248 -0.84 1.53 7.66
CA GLY A 248 -2.10 2.12 8.05
C GLY A 248 -3.10 0.99 8.22
N GLU A 249 -3.60 0.82 9.45
CA GLU A 249 -4.88 0.21 9.78
C GLU A 249 -5.31 -0.96 8.86
N ASN A 250 -4.90 -2.18 9.21
CA ASN A 250 -5.60 -3.37 8.74
C ASN A 250 -7.05 -3.26 9.21
N LYS A 251 -7.95 -2.78 8.32
CA LYS A 251 -9.38 -2.94 8.49
C LYS A 251 -9.66 -4.44 8.54
N VAL A 252 -9.99 -4.91 9.74
CA VAL A 252 -10.69 -6.17 9.94
C VAL A 252 -12.04 -6.03 9.23
N HIS A 253 -12.19 -6.64 8.05
CA HIS A 253 -13.50 -6.90 7.44
C HIS A 253 -13.85 -8.37 7.66
N PRO A 254 -15.05 -8.72 8.15
CA PRO A 254 -15.38 -10.10 8.54
C PRO A 254 -15.69 -11.06 7.38
N ASP A 255 -15.59 -10.62 6.12
CA ASP A 255 -16.07 -11.43 4.99
C ASP A 255 -14.92 -11.72 4.03
N GLY A 256 -14.55 -13.00 3.97
CA GLY A 256 -13.51 -13.52 3.10
C GLY A 256 -13.90 -13.43 1.63
N CYS A 257 -13.48 -12.37 0.94
CA CYS A 257 -13.02 -12.36 -0.45
C CYS A 257 -12.61 -10.92 -0.82
N GLY A 258 -11.33 -10.67 -1.12
CA GLY A 258 -10.93 -9.35 -1.64
C GLY A 258 -9.42 -9.10 -1.61
N GLN A 259 -8.85 -9.07 -2.81
CA GLN A 259 -7.42 -8.88 -3.13
C GLN A 259 -6.74 -7.75 -2.34
N GLY A 260 -5.78 -8.11 -1.49
CA GLY A 260 -4.83 -7.16 -0.92
C GLY A 260 -3.88 -6.68 -2.01
N ARG A 261 -3.93 -5.39 -2.34
CA ARG A 261 -2.82 -4.73 -3.05
C ARG A 261 -1.68 -4.58 -2.06
N SER A 262 -0.72 -5.49 -2.12
CA SER A 262 0.60 -5.31 -1.52
C SER A 262 1.26 -4.11 -2.20
N GLY A 263 1.60 -3.06 -1.44
CA GLY A 263 2.53 -2.04 -1.93
C GLY A 263 3.87 -2.72 -2.18
N SER A 264 4.15 -3.10 -3.44
CA SER A 264 5.47 -3.58 -3.83
C SER A 264 6.34 -2.35 -4.06
N ILE A 265 7.43 -2.24 -3.31
CA ILE A 265 8.51 -1.36 -3.70
C ILE A 265 9.16 -2.04 -4.91
N ALA A 266 8.97 -1.47 -6.10
CA ALA A 266 9.68 -1.91 -7.30
C ALA A 266 11.20 -1.78 -7.06
N PRO A 267 12.03 -2.71 -7.56
CA PRO A 267 13.47 -2.55 -7.49
C PRO A 267 13.87 -1.23 -8.18
N PHE A 268 14.80 -0.51 -7.55
CA PHE A 268 15.41 0.67 -8.15
C PHE A 268 16.23 0.19 -9.36
N ASP A 269 15.71 0.42 -10.56
CA ASP A 269 16.51 0.29 -11.78
C ASP A 269 17.54 1.43 -11.78
N ALA A 270 18.81 1.03 -11.89
CA ALA A 270 19.98 1.90 -12.01
C ALA A 270 20.11 2.49 -13.42
#